data_AF-A0A382UZC9-F1
#
_entry.id   AF-A0A382UZC9-F1
#
_cell.length_a   1.000
_cell.length_b   1.000
_cell.length_c   1.000
_cell.angle_alpha   90.00
_cell.angle_beta   90.00
_cell.angle_gamma   90.00
#
_symmetry.space_group_name_H-M   'P 1'
#
loop_
_entity.id
_entity.type
_entity.pdbx_description
1 polymer ?
#
loop_
_entity_poly.entity_id
_entity_poly.type
_entity_poly.pdbx_seq_one_letter_code
_entity_poly.pdbx_strand_id
1 'polypeptide(L)'
;MNGIKFCGFLDWKLPNEDEILTLYNPEEINKDKYGNDIYLETVFPPGCQATVWLKGEAGQEGIIFDFKNGETRPLYKSRTGRMSVRLVRGDIPR
;
A
#
# COMPACT_ATOMS: atom_id res chain seq x y z
N MET A 1 -6.22 10.33 9.32
CA MET A 1 -6.57 11.15 8.15
C MET A 1 -7.97 11.75 8.27
N ASN A 2 -9.03 10.95 8.45
CA ASN A 2 -10.41 11.49 8.47
C ASN A 2 -10.68 12.46 9.62
N GLY A 3 -10.21 12.18 10.85
CA GLY A 3 -10.40 13.08 11.99
C GLY A 3 -9.80 14.49 11.83
N ILE A 4 -8.84 14.66 10.93
CA ILE A 4 -8.20 15.96 10.63
C ILE A 4 -8.58 16.52 9.26
N LYS A 5 -9.53 15.89 8.53
CA LYS A 5 -9.89 16.25 7.16
C LYS A 5 -8.66 16.47 6.28
N PHE A 6 -7.74 15.50 6.25
CA PHE A 6 -6.52 15.65 5.49
C PHE A 6 -6.83 15.94 4.02
N CYS A 7 -6.24 17.01 3.48
CA CYS A 7 -6.55 17.57 2.16
C CYS A 7 -8.04 17.89 1.92
N GLY A 8 -8.83 18.13 2.98
CA GLY A 8 -10.28 18.40 2.89
C GLY A 8 -11.17 17.16 2.81
N PHE A 9 -10.61 15.95 2.83
CA PHE A 9 -11.35 14.70 2.62
C PHE A 9 -11.62 13.92 3.91
N LEU A 10 -12.72 13.15 3.91
CA LEU A 10 -13.21 12.37 5.05
C LEU A 10 -13.35 10.86 4.76
N ASP A 11 -13.01 10.44 3.55
CA ASP A 11 -13.21 9.10 3.01
C ASP A 11 -11.89 8.33 2.82
N TRP A 12 -10.83 8.71 3.53
CA TRP A 12 -9.56 7.98 3.49
C TRP A 12 -9.73 6.58 4.08
N LYS A 13 -9.28 5.56 3.34
CA LYS A 13 -9.36 4.15 3.72
C LYS A 13 -8.08 3.37 3.37
N LEU A 14 -7.93 2.19 3.97
CA LEU A 14 -6.96 1.21 3.49
C LEU A 14 -7.35 0.75 2.07
N PRO A 15 -6.38 0.54 1.16
CA PRO A 15 -6.66 0.06 -0.19
C PRO A 15 -7.09 -1.40 -0.16
N ASN A 16 -7.99 -1.79 -1.06
CA ASN A 16 -8.19 -3.20 -1.38
C ASN A 16 -7.12 -3.70 -2.40
N GLU A 17 -7.25 -4.94 -2.87
CA GLU A 17 -6.31 -5.53 -3.82
C GLU A 17 -6.36 -4.86 -5.20
N ASP A 18 -7.56 -4.62 -5.74
CA ASP A 18 -7.72 -3.92 -7.02
C ASP A 18 -7.08 -2.52 -6.99
N GLU A 19 -7.27 -1.78 -5.89
CA GLU A 19 -6.77 -0.42 -5.71
C GLU A 19 -5.25 -0.35 -5.56
N ILE A 20 -4.63 -1.34 -4.91
CA ILE A 20 -3.16 -1.32 -4.79
C ILE A 20 -2.51 -1.74 -6.11
N LEU A 21 -3.14 -2.64 -6.86
CA LEU A 21 -2.64 -3.11 -8.15
C LEU A 21 -2.59 -1.99 -9.19
N THR A 22 -3.44 -0.95 -9.09
CA THR A 22 -3.32 0.22 -9.99
C THR A 22 -2.04 1.03 -9.78
N LEU A 23 -1.30 0.82 -8.69
CA LEU A 23 -0.01 1.46 -8.43
C LEU A 23 1.19 0.58 -8.81
N TYR A 24 0.96 -0.71 -9.05
CA TYR A 24 2.01 -1.65 -9.39
C TYR A 24 2.30 -1.59 -10.89
N ASN A 25 3.55 -1.28 -11.25
CA ASN A 25 3.97 -1.20 -12.64
C ASN A 25 5.33 -1.90 -12.83
N PRO A 26 5.35 -3.13 -13.39
CA PRO A 26 6.58 -3.87 -13.66
C PRO A 26 7.59 -3.18 -14.58
N GLU A 27 7.15 -2.21 -15.38
CA GLU A 27 8.00 -1.48 -16.33
C GLU A 27 8.75 -0.30 -15.69
N GLU A 28 8.34 0.10 -14.47
CA GLU A 28 8.91 1.23 -13.73
C GLU A 28 9.69 0.73 -12.51
N ILE A 29 10.91 1.22 -12.32
CA ILE A 29 11.77 0.84 -11.20
C ILE A 29 11.99 2.05 -10.28
N ASN A 30 11.55 1.91 -9.03
CA ASN A 30 11.80 2.84 -7.94
C ASN A 30 12.56 2.13 -6.81
N LYS A 31 12.99 2.87 -5.79
CA LYS A 31 13.83 2.34 -4.70
C LYS A 31 13.09 2.35 -3.37
N ASP A 32 13.13 1.22 -2.65
CA ASP A 32 12.63 1.13 -1.29
C ASP A 32 13.56 1.82 -0.27
N LYS A 33 13.15 1.86 1.00
CA LYS A 33 13.91 2.45 2.12
C LYS A 33 15.34 1.91 2.26
N TYR A 34 15.60 0.70 1.79
CA TYR A 34 16.89 0.02 1.87
C TYR A 34 17.65 0.04 0.53
N GLY A 35 17.12 0.74 -0.49
CA GLY A 35 17.73 0.84 -1.81
C GLY A 35 17.46 -0.35 -2.73
N ASN A 36 16.55 -1.26 -2.35
CA ASN A 36 16.15 -2.37 -3.24
C ASN A 36 15.18 -1.87 -4.30
N ASP A 37 15.17 -2.56 -5.45
CA ASP A 37 14.18 -2.32 -6.51
C ASP A 37 12.77 -2.68 -6.06
N ILE A 38 11.83 -1.82 -6.44
CA ILE A 38 10.39 -2.02 -6.33
C ILE A 38 9.72 -1.50 -7.60
N TYR A 39 8.60 -2.12 -7.96
CA TYR A 39 7.84 -1.83 -9.17
C TYR A 39 6.70 -0.85 -8.87
N LEU A 40 7.08 0.41 -8.74
CA LEU A 40 6.22 1.54 -8.42
C LEU A 40 6.65 2.74 -9.27
N GLU A 41 5.69 3.48 -9.80
CA GLU A 41 6.00 4.66 -10.61
C GLU A 41 6.91 5.68 -9.90
N THR A 42 7.84 6.26 -10.66
CA THR A 42 8.82 7.25 -10.19
C THR A 42 8.23 8.63 -9.90
N VAL A 43 6.95 8.85 -10.20
CA VAL A 43 6.18 10.01 -9.72
C VAL A 43 6.12 10.05 -8.18
N PHE A 44 6.22 8.87 -7.54
CA PHE A 44 6.37 8.77 -6.10
C PHE A 44 7.84 8.88 -5.70
N PRO A 45 8.15 9.60 -4.60
CA PRO A 45 9.53 9.68 -4.12
C PRO A 45 10.06 8.29 -3.68
N PRO A 46 11.37 8.05 -3.83
CA PRO A 46 12.01 6.83 -3.35
C PRO A 46 12.02 6.76 -1.81
N GLY A 47 12.31 5.59 -1.28
CA GLY A 47 12.52 5.36 0.15
C GLY A 47 11.29 4.87 0.92
N CYS A 48 10.21 4.49 0.23
CA CYS A 48 9.05 3.87 0.88
C CYS A 48 9.36 2.43 1.33
N GLN A 49 8.51 1.86 2.20
CA GLN A 49 8.58 0.40 2.42
C GLN A 49 8.12 -0.31 1.15
N ALA A 50 8.71 -1.47 0.87
CA ALA A 50 8.26 -2.35 -0.20
C ALA A 50 6.90 -2.99 0.10
N THR A 51 6.61 -3.23 1.39
CA THR A 51 5.35 -3.85 1.82
C THR A 51 4.37 -2.86 2.43
N VAL A 52 3.11 -2.98 2.03
CA VAL A 52 2.00 -2.15 2.51
C VAL A 52 0.83 -2.98 3.00
N TRP A 53 0.13 -2.50 4.02
CA TRP A 53 -1.12 -3.10 4.47
C TRP A 53 -2.28 -2.77 3.53
N LEU A 54 -3.08 -3.79 3.23
CA LEU A 54 -4.37 -3.67 2.56
C LEU A 54 -5.51 -3.73 3.57
N LYS A 55 -6.70 -3.38 3.11
CA LYS A 55 -7.96 -3.60 3.83
C LYS A 55 -8.17 -5.11 3.98
N GLY A 56 -7.91 -5.62 5.18
CA GLY A 56 -8.16 -7.01 5.52
C GLY A 56 -9.53 -7.23 6.16
N GLU A 57 -9.87 -8.50 6.35
CA GLU A 57 -11.06 -8.91 7.10
C GLU A 57 -10.85 -8.78 8.63
N ALA A 58 -11.96 -8.92 9.36
CA ALA A 58 -11.96 -8.92 10.83
C ALA A 58 -11.20 -10.14 11.37
N GLY A 59 -10.39 -9.95 12.41
CA GLY A 59 -9.58 -11.03 13.00
C GLY A 59 -8.11 -10.65 13.21
N GLN A 60 -7.28 -11.64 13.48
CA GLN A 60 -5.86 -11.44 13.82
C GLN A 60 -4.92 -11.38 12.62
N GLU A 61 -5.39 -11.75 11.44
CA GLU A 61 -4.63 -11.67 10.18
C GLU A 61 -5.05 -10.43 9.38
N GLY A 62 -4.10 -9.86 8.65
CA GLY A 62 -4.34 -8.87 7.60
C GLY A 62 -3.61 -9.27 6.33
N ILE A 63 -3.90 -8.59 5.23
CA ILE A 63 -3.25 -8.80 3.94
C ILE A 63 -2.23 -7.71 3.71
N ILE A 64 -1.04 -8.09 3.25
CA ILE A 64 -0.05 -7.14 2.75
C ILE A 64 0.18 -7.35 1.26
N PHE A 65 0.60 -6.29 0.58
CA PHE A 65 1.07 -6.30 -0.79
C PHE A 65 2.57 -5.97 -0.83
N ASP A 66 3.34 -6.61 -1.70
CA ASP A 66 4.77 -6.36 -1.88
C ASP A 66 5.09 -5.80 -3.28
N PHE A 67 5.54 -4.54 -3.34
CA PHE A 67 5.95 -3.91 -4.59
C PHE A 67 7.18 -4.55 -5.24
N LYS A 68 7.88 -5.47 -4.56
CA LYS A 68 9.00 -6.23 -5.15
C LYS A 68 8.55 -7.28 -6.17
N ASN A 69 7.33 -7.78 -6.05
CA ASN A 69 6.87 -8.87 -6.90
C ASN A 69 5.38 -8.80 -7.29
N GLY A 70 4.63 -7.85 -6.75
CA GLY A 70 3.21 -7.68 -7.07
C GLY A 70 2.29 -8.68 -6.37
N GLU A 71 2.78 -9.38 -5.34
CA GLU A 71 2.02 -10.43 -4.67
C GLU A 71 1.40 -9.95 -3.36
N THR A 72 0.27 -10.55 -3.00
CA THR A 72 -0.35 -10.42 -1.68
C THR A 72 -0.05 -11.63 -0.80
N ARG A 73 0.07 -11.40 0.51
CA ARG A 73 0.19 -12.50 1.48
C ARG A 73 -0.46 -12.17 2.83
N PRO A 74 -1.01 -13.19 3.53
CA PRO A 74 -1.51 -12.99 4.88
C PRO A 74 -0.35 -12.76 5.85
N LEU A 75 -0.62 -11.94 6.86
CA LEU A 75 0.30 -11.72 7.97
C LEU A 75 -0.48 -11.38 9.23
N TYR A 76 -0.10 -12.00 10.34
CA TYR A 76 -0.64 -11.65 11.64
C TYR A 76 -0.38 -10.19 11.98
N LYS A 77 -1.43 -9.48 12.38
CA LYS A 77 -1.38 -8.09 12.85
C LYS A 77 -0.50 -7.93 14.10
N SER A 78 -0.22 -9.01 14.84
CA SER A 78 0.76 -9.01 15.93
C SER A 78 2.21 -9.07 15.45
N ARG A 79 2.45 -9.57 14.22
CA ARG A 79 3.75 -9.58 13.55
C ARG A 79 3.95 -8.29 12.74
N THR A 80 3.52 -7.15 13.27
CA THR A 80 3.77 -5.83 12.69
C THR A 80 5.21 -5.41 12.96
N GLY A 81 6.08 -5.71 12.00
CA GLY A 81 7.39 -5.08 11.91
C GLY A 81 7.28 -3.67 11.31
N ARG A 82 8.31 -3.28 10.56
CA ARG A 82 8.37 -2.00 9.82
C ARG A 82 7.53 -2.08 8.54
N MET A 83 6.21 -1.96 8.65
CA MET A 83 5.32 -1.89 7.49
C MET A 83 4.66 -0.53 7.36
N SER A 84 4.14 -0.24 6.18
CA SER A 84 3.50 1.03 5.87
C SER A 84 2.11 0.84 5.29
N VAL A 85 1.44 1.93 4.97
CA VAL A 85 0.16 1.94 4.27
C VAL A 85 0.18 3.09 3.27
N ARG A 86 -0.46 2.88 2.11
CA ARG A 86 -0.81 3.94 1.15
C ARG A 86 -2.32 4.12 1.18
N LEU A 87 -2.80 5.13 1.89
CA LEU A 87 -4.24 5.38 2.00
C LEU A 87 -4.80 5.84 0.66
N VAL A 88 -5.97 5.35 0.32
CA VAL A 88 -6.73 5.70 -0.88
C VAL A 88 -8.05 6.37 -0.49
N ARG A 89 -8.70 7.00 -1.47
CA ARG A 89 -10.00 7.69 -1.33
C ARG A 89 -10.83 7.46 -2.60
N GLY A 90 -12.14 7.65 -2.50
CA GLY A 90 -13.06 7.35 -3.61
C GLY A 90 -13.11 5.88 -4.01
N ASP A 91 -13.66 5.64 -5.20
CA ASP A 91 -13.80 4.33 -5.83
C ASP A 91 -13.06 4.31 -7.17
N ILE A 92 -12.60 3.13 -7.61
CA ILE A 92 -12.04 2.93 -8.94
C ILE A 92 -13.14 3.25 -9.97
N PRO A 93 -12.92 4.19 -10.91
CA PRO A 93 -13.88 4.45 -12.00
C PRO A 93 -14.15 3.15 -12.77
N ARG A 94 -15.42 2.79 -12.91
CA ARG A 94 -15.87 1.66 -13.74
C ARG A 94 -16.02 2.08 -15.19
#